data_AF-A0A925Y473-F1
#
_entry.id   AF-A0A925Y473-F1
#
_cell.length_a   1.000
_cell.length_b   1.000
_cell.length_c   1.000
_cell.angle_alpha   90.00
_cell.angle_beta   90.00
_cell.angle_gamma   90.00
#
_symmetry.space_group_name_H-M   'P 1'
#
loop_
_entity.id
_entity.type
_entity.pdbx_description
1 polymer ?
#
loop_
_entity_poly.entity_id
_entity_poly.type
_entity_poly.pdbx_seq_one_letter_code
_entity_poly.pdbx_strand_id
1 'polypeptide(L)'
;MTSGDFEHKNQERWLEYERLVGRLEKGGTVAEAGEMPRRFRELCTDLSLAESRMYGTRITERLNALVIRGYEMIYQTRRGGWAEAVEFLVKGFPCSLRREWRLFWVCSLVFWLPFFGMMIASHYDIRWAQATLGAHGMVSMEQMYGGKEEQLSHLRSEYGSNFMMFCFYIYHNVSIDFQIFAGGMAAGVGTLFFLFFNGIYLGAAAGYVNHACNPDSFWSFV
;
A
#
# COMPACT_ATOMS: atom_id res chain seq x y z
N MET A 1 -30.49 -7.93 49.63
CA MET A 1 -30.58 -6.86 48.60
C MET A 1 -31.62 -7.29 47.60
N THR A 2 -32.73 -6.57 47.55
CA THR A 2 -33.84 -6.85 46.64
C THR A 2 -33.46 -6.43 45.21
N SER A 3 -34.26 -6.83 44.22
CA SER A 3 -34.05 -6.39 42.82
C SER A 3 -34.13 -4.86 42.69
N GLY A 4 -34.98 -4.19 43.47
CA GLY A 4 -35.12 -2.73 43.45
C GLY A 4 -33.91 -2.01 44.06
N ASP A 5 -33.35 -2.53 45.16
CA ASP A 5 -32.13 -1.98 45.76
C ASP A 5 -30.93 -2.08 44.81
N PHE A 6 -30.84 -3.20 44.08
CA PHE A 6 -29.80 -3.43 43.08
C PHE A 6 -29.90 -2.44 41.91
N GLU A 7 -31.11 -2.24 41.40
CA GLU A 7 -31.36 -1.29 40.31
C GLU A 7 -31.04 0.14 40.76
N HIS A 8 -31.60 0.58 41.90
CA HIS A 8 -31.38 1.94 42.40
C HIS A 8 -29.88 2.25 42.63
N LYS A 9 -29.12 1.28 43.16
CA LYS A 9 -27.69 1.47 43.43
C LYS A 9 -26.85 1.62 42.15
N ASN A 10 -27.19 0.90 41.08
CA ASN A 10 -26.36 0.81 39.87
C ASN A 10 -26.89 1.64 38.69
N GLN A 11 -28.12 2.16 38.78
CA GLN A 11 -28.80 2.90 37.70
C GLN A 11 -27.99 4.08 37.17
N GLU A 12 -27.36 4.87 38.05
CA GLU A 12 -26.54 6.02 37.63
C GLU A 12 -25.34 5.56 36.79
N ARG A 13 -24.65 4.52 37.23
CA ARG A 13 -23.52 3.93 36.50
C ARG A 13 -23.94 3.38 35.14
N TRP A 14 -25.09 2.72 35.04
CA TRP A 14 -25.61 2.21 33.77
C TRP A 14 -25.94 3.35 32.79
N LEU A 15 -26.52 4.44 33.29
CA LEU A 15 -26.79 5.64 32.48
C LEU A 15 -25.52 6.32 32.00
N GLU A 16 -24.48 6.40 32.84
CA GLU A 16 -23.18 6.94 32.44
C GLU A 16 -22.54 6.10 31.33
N TYR A 17 -22.58 4.77 31.48
CA TYR A 17 -22.07 3.85 30.47
C TYR A 17 -22.83 3.99 29.15
N GLU A 18 -24.17 4.05 29.20
CA GLU A 18 -25.00 4.26 28.02
C GLU A 18 -24.66 5.59 27.31
N ARG A 19 -24.44 6.66 28.06
CA ARG A 19 -23.97 7.95 27.50
C ARG A 19 -22.58 7.85 26.89
N LEU A 20 -21.66 7.13 27.54
CA LEU A 20 -20.30 6.92 27.02
C LEU A 20 -20.33 6.17 25.68
N VAL A 21 -21.06 5.06 25.63
CA VAL A 21 -21.26 4.28 24.39
C VAL A 21 -21.87 5.16 23.30
N GLY A 22 -22.92 5.94 23.61
CA GLY A 22 -23.54 6.84 22.63
C GLY A 22 -22.64 7.97 22.14
N ARG A 23 -21.63 8.40 22.91
CA ARG A 23 -20.60 9.36 22.44
C ARG A 23 -19.56 8.68 21.58
N LEU A 24 -19.10 7.48 21.98
CA LEU A 24 -18.12 6.71 21.21
C LEU A 24 -18.68 6.27 19.85
N GLU A 25 -19.94 5.89 19.77
CA GLU A 25 -20.66 5.59 18.50
C GLU A 25 -20.65 6.78 17.53
N LYS A 26 -20.57 8.03 18.04
CA LYS A 26 -20.54 9.27 17.24
C LYS A 26 -19.13 9.77 16.94
N GLY A 27 -18.09 8.97 17.18
CA GLY A 27 -16.69 9.35 16.96
C GLY A 27 -16.05 10.05 18.16
N GLY A 28 -16.29 9.52 19.36
CA GLY A 28 -15.75 10.04 20.62
C GLY A 28 -14.22 10.07 20.70
N THR A 29 -13.70 10.67 21.78
CA THR A 29 -12.28 10.96 21.99
C THR A 29 -11.48 9.74 22.47
N VAL A 30 -10.15 9.80 22.33
CA VAL A 30 -9.22 8.77 22.82
C VAL A 30 -9.32 8.57 24.34
N ALA A 31 -9.54 9.66 25.09
CA ALA A 31 -9.73 9.59 26.54
C ALA A 31 -11.00 8.80 26.92
N GLU A 32 -12.10 9.01 26.20
CA GLU A 32 -13.34 8.27 26.38
C GLU A 32 -13.19 6.78 26.03
N ALA A 33 -12.42 6.48 24.98
CA ALA A 33 -12.11 5.10 24.61
C ALA A 33 -11.28 4.37 25.68
N GLY A 34 -10.42 5.09 26.42
CA GLY A 34 -9.61 4.53 27.50
C GLY A 34 -10.43 4.05 28.71
N GLU A 35 -11.56 4.69 29.03
CA GLU A 35 -12.44 4.27 30.14
C GLU A 35 -13.32 3.07 29.83
N MET A 36 -13.52 2.78 28.53
CA MET A 36 -14.50 1.82 28.06
C MET A 36 -14.27 0.38 28.56
N PRO A 37 -13.05 -0.20 28.52
CA PRO A 37 -12.83 -1.58 28.96
C PRO A 37 -13.11 -1.79 30.46
N ARG A 38 -12.85 -0.79 31.30
CA ARG A 38 -13.12 -0.87 32.74
C ARG A 38 -14.62 -0.91 32.99
N ARG A 39 -15.36 0.05 32.44
CA ARG A 39 -16.82 0.15 32.64
C ARG A 39 -17.57 -1.03 32.00
N PHE A 40 -17.07 -1.56 30.88
CA PHE A 40 -17.59 -2.78 30.28
C PHE A 40 -17.50 -4.00 31.20
N ARG A 41 -16.35 -4.25 31.85
CA ARG A 41 -16.20 -5.35 32.80
C ARG A 41 -17.13 -5.23 34.01
N GLU A 42 -17.32 -4.01 34.51
CA GLU A 42 -18.27 -3.75 35.60
C GLU A 42 -19.70 -4.08 35.17
N LEU A 43 -20.10 -3.72 33.94
CA LEU A 43 -21.41 -4.04 33.41
C LEU A 43 -21.61 -5.54 33.19
N CYS A 44 -20.61 -6.26 32.69
CA CYS A 44 -20.66 -7.73 32.59
C CYS A 44 -20.83 -8.38 33.97
N THR A 45 -20.17 -7.83 34.99
CA THR A 45 -20.30 -8.31 36.38
C THR A 45 -21.74 -8.10 36.90
N ASP A 46 -22.33 -6.93 36.63
CA ASP A 46 -23.72 -6.64 37.00
C ASP A 46 -24.71 -7.57 36.29
N LEU A 47 -24.49 -7.86 35.00
CA LEU A 47 -25.32 -8.80 34.25
C LEU A 47 -25.25 -10.21 34.85
N SER A 48 -24.05 -10.73 35.07
CA SER A 48 -23.87 -12.07 35.68
C SER A 48 -24.48 -12.14 37.08
N LEU A 49 -24.41 -11.05 37.87
CA LEU A 49 -25.05 -10.99 39.18
C LEU A 49 -26.58 -10.95 39.06
N ALA A 50 -27.14 -10.23 38.09
CA ALA A 50 -28.58 -10.17 37.86
C ALA A 50 -29.14 -11.53 37.41
N GLU A 51 -28.45 -12.23 36.51
CA GLU A 51 -28.82 -13.57 36.05
C GLU A 51 -28.73 -14.60 37.18
N SER A 52 -27.61 -14.64 37.91
CA SER A 52 -27.42 -15.61 39.01
C SER A 52 -28.43 -15.47 40.14
N ARG A 53 -28.94 -14.25 40.37
CA ARG A 53 -29.97 -13.97 41.38
C ARG A 53 -31.39 -13.99 40.83
N MET A 54 -31.56 -14.28 39.54
CA MET A 54 -32.83 -14.27 38.84
C MET A 54 -33.61 -12.95 39.04
N TYR A 55 -32.89 -11.82 39.03
CA TYR A 55 -33.52 -10.51 39.02
C TYR A 55 -34.30 -10.37 37.70
N GLY A 56 -35.54 -9.88 37.79
CA GLY A 56 -36.56 -10.05 36.75
C GLY A 56 -36.11 -9.66 35.34
N THR A 57 -36.76 -10.25 34.33
CA THR A 57 -36.39 -10.23 32.90
C THR A 57 -36.08 -8.84 32.35
N ARG A 58 -36.77 -7.79 32.82
CA ARG A 58 -36.55 -6.41 32.37
C ARG A 58 -35.14 -5.90 32.63
N ILE A 59 -34.56 -6.22 33.80
CA ILE A 59 -33.21 -5.73 34.16
C ILE A 59 -32.15 -6.51 33.39
N THR A 60 -32.29 -7.83 33.31
CA THR A 60 -31.34 -8.69 32.61
C THR A 60 -31.29 -8.36 31.12
N GLU A 61 -32.44 -8.16 30.45
CA GLU A 61 -32.49 -7.75 29.04
C GLU A 61 -31.83 -6.38 28.81
N ARG A 62 -32.08 -5.41 29.69
CA ARG A 62 -31.46 -4.07 29.60
C ARG A 62 -29.94 -4.15 29.71
N LEU A 63 -29.43 -4.90 30.70
CA LEU A 63 -27.99 -5.06 30.90
C LEU A 63 -27.35 -5.81 29.73
N ASN A 64 -28.00 -6.86 29.24
CA ASN A 64 -27.55 -7.62 28.09
C ASN A 64 -27.44 -6.74 26.83
N ALA A 65 -28.43 -5.88 26.56
CA ALA A 65 -28.39 -4.95 25.45
C ALA A 65 -27.20 -3.96 25.55
N LEU A 66 -26.91 -3.45 26.75
CA LEU A 66 -25.76 -2.56 26.97
C LEU A 66 -24.41 -3.30 26.83
N VAL A 67 -24.34 -4.56 27.25
CA VAL A 67 -23.14 -5.41 27.07
C VAL A 67 -22.90 -5.67 25.59
N ILE A 68 -23.93 -6.03 24.82
CA ILE A 68 -23.81 -6.27 23.38
C ILE A 68 -23.27 -5.03 22.65
N ARG A 69 -23.84 -3.84 22.91
CA ARG A 69 -23.35 -2.57 22.32
C ARG A 69 -21.90 -2.28 22.69
N GLY A 70 -21.52 -2.55 23.95
CA GLY A 70 -20.14 -2.37 24.39
C GLY A 70 -19.15 -3.33 23.76
N TYR A 71 -19.57 -4.58 23.61
CA TYR A 71 -18.77 -5.62 22.96
C TYR A 71 -18.45 -5.24 21.52
N GLU A 72 -19.43 -4.74 20.77
CA GLU A 72 -19.20 -4.24 19.41
C GLU A 72 -18.15 -3.13 19.40
N MET A 73 -18.16 -2.20 20.36
CA MET A 73 -17.18 -1.11 20.39
C MET A 73 -15.75 -1.54 20.77
N ILE A 74 -15.61 -2.54 21.63
CA ILE A 74 -14.28 -3.03 22.07
C ILE A 74 -13.69 -4.00 21.06
N TYR A 75 -14.53 -4.84 20.45
CA TYR A 75 -14.11 -5.95 19.61
C TYR A 75 -14.41 -5.76 18.12
N GLN A 76 -15.08 -4.69 17.67
CA GLN A 76 -14.94 -4.26 16.29
C GLN A 76 -13.52 -3.73 16.10
N THR A 77 -12.65 -4.64 15.68
CA THR A 77 -11.45 -4.32 14.92
C THR A 77 -11.86 -3.28 13.87
N ARG A 78 -11.26 -2.09 13.88
CA ARG A 78 -11.35 -1.16 12.73
C ARG A 78 -11.01 -2.00 11.51
N ARG A 79 -12.03 -2.34 10.72
CA ARG A 79 -11.85 -3.00 9.44
C ARG A 79 -11.15 -1.96 8.59
N GLY A 80 -9.86 -2.18 8.34
CA GLY A 80 -9.07 -1.27 7.52
C GLY A 80 -9.79 -0.99 6.22
N GLY A 81 -10.32 0.22 6.13
CA GLY A 81 -11.12 0.67 5.00
C GLY A 81 -10.27 1.46 4.02
N TRP A 82 -10.89 1.88 2.92
CA TRP A 82 -10.30 2.83 1.97
C TRP A 82 -9.71 4.07 2.65
N ALA A 83 -10.30 4.53 3.76
CA ALA A 83 -9.80 5.66 4.53
C ALA A 83 -8.40 5.40 5.14
N GLU A 84 -8.12 4.19 5.64
CA GLU A 84 -6.81 3.84 6.20
C GLU A 84 -5.76 3.66 5.10
N ALA A 85 -6.16 3.10 3.94
CA ALA A 85 -5.27 3.00 2.78
C ALA A 85 -4.88 4.38 2.25
N VAL A 86 -5.84 5.32 2.16
CA VAL A 86 -5.58 6.71 1.78
C VAL A 86 -4.73 7.43 2.84
N GLU A 87 -4.99 7.22 4.13
CA GLU A 87 -4.17 7.79 5.19
C GLU A 87 -2.73 7.26 5.15
N PHE A 88 -2.54 5.96 4.90
CA PHE A 88 -1.23 5.39 4.67
C PHE A 88 -0.57 6.01 3.44
N LEU A 89 -1.25 6.11 2.30
CA LEU A 89 -0.69 6.69 1.08
C LEU A 89 -0.25 8.14 1.27
N VAL A 90 -1.08 8.96 1.95
CA VAL A 90 -0.85 10.41 2.08
C VAL A 90 0.09 10.75 3.24
N LYS A 91 0.03 10.02 4.36
CA LYS A 91 0.84 10.31 5.56
C LYS A 91 1.87 9.22 5.86
N GLY A 92 1.44 7.96 5.86
CA GLY A 92 2.25 6.81 6.26
C GLY A 92 3.46 6.56 5.35
N PHE A 93 3.23 6.58 4.04
CA PHE A 93 4.25 6.33 3.02
C PHE A 93 5.30 7.44 2.97
N PRO A 94 4.96 8.75 2.88
CA PRO A 94 5.97 9.81 2.90
C PRO A 94 6.77 9.85 4.20
N CYS A 95 6.13 9.58 5.34
CA CYS A 95 6.82 9.52 6.63
C CYS A 95 7.82 8.35 6.67
N SER A 96 7.42 7.17 6.18
CA SER A 96 8.29 6.00 6.11
C SER A 96 9.46 6.20 5.14
N LEU A 97 9.21 6.82 3.98
CA LEU A 97 10.26 7.16 3.01
C LEU A 97 11.29 8.13 3.60
N ARG A 98 10.84 9.17 4.33
CA ARG A 98 11.74 10.12 5.00
C ARG A 98 12.53 9.48 6.13
N ARG A 99 11.93 8.53 6.86
CA ARG A 99 12.63 7.77 7.90
C ARG A 99 13.76 6.92 7.30
N GLU A 100 13.48 6.27 6.18
CA GLU A 100 14.43 5.39 5.48
C GLU A 100 15.15 6.06 4.29
N TRP A 101 15.32 7.39 4.32
CA TRP A 101 15.85 8.17 3.19
C TRP A 101 17.23 7.69 2.71
N ARG A 102 18.04 7.10 3.59
CA ARG A 102 19.34 6.50 3.25
C ARG A 102 19.18 5.33 2.29
N LEU A 103 18.23 4.43 2.56
CA LEU A 103 17.95 3.28 1.69
C LEU A 103 17.42 3.74 0.34
N PHE A 104 16.56 4.76 0.33
CA PHE A 104 16.09 5.37 -0.92
C PHE A 104 17.25 5.85 -1.80
N TRP A 105 18.23 6.56 -1.23
CA TRP A 105 19.41 7.01 -1.99
C TRP A 105 20.29 5.85 -2.42
N VAL A 106 20.50 4.83 -1.59
CA VAL A 106 21.25 3.63 -2.00
C VAL A 106 20.60 2.98 -3.21
N CYS A 107 19.29 2.69 -3.15
CA CYS A 107 18.54 2.11 -4.27
C CYS A 107 18.59 3.02 -5.52
N SER A 108 18.44 4.33 -5.32
CA SER A 108 18.51 5.31 -6.42
C SER A 108 19.88 5.34 -7.07
N LEU A 109 20.97 5.31 -6.30
CA LEU A 109 22.33 5.29 -6.85
C LEU A 109 22.61 3.97 -7.58
N VAL A 110 22.14 2.85 -7.03
CA VAL A 110 22.30 1.52 -7.65
C VAL A 110 21.59 1.44 -9.00
N PHE A 111 20.51 2.19 -9.20
CA PHE A 111 19.83 2.30 -10.49
C PHE A 111 20.46 3.35 -11.41
N TRP A 112 20.63 4.59 -10.91
CA TRP A 112 21.02 5.73 -11.74
C TRP A 112 22.50 5.72 -12.14
N LEU A 113 23.40 5.22 -11.29
CA LEU A 113 24.83 5.18 -11.65
C LEU A 113 25.10 4.25 -12.84
N PRO A 114 24.59 3.00 -12.88
CA PRO A 114 24.73 2.16 -14.06
C PRO A 114 23.96 2.69 -15.26
N PHE A 115 22.79 3.31 -15.05
CA PHE A 115 22.03 3.96 -16.13
C PHE A 115 22.84 5.03 -16.85
N PHE A 116 23.30 6.05 -16.12
CA PHE A 116 24.10 7.11 -16.71
C PHE A 116 25.45 6.60 -17.21
N GLY A 117 26.08 5.68 -16.47
CA GLY A 117 27.32 5.02 -16.88
C GLY A 117 27.18 4.34 -18.24
N MET A 118 26.12 3.57 -18.44
CA MET A 118 25.87 2.86 -19.71
C MET A 118 25.45 3.82 -20.83
N MET A 119 24.61 4.81 -20.54
CA MET A 119 24.21 5.83 -21.52
C MET A 119 25.43 6.61 -22.05
N ILE A 120 26.32 7.04 -21.15
CA ILE A 120 27.55 7.76 -21.50
C ILE A 120 28.52 6.81 -22.23
N ALA A 121 28.72 5.59 -21.73
CA ALA A 121 29.60 4.62 -22.38
C ALA A 121 29.16 4.31 -23.82
N SER A 122 27.85 4.15 -24.03
CA SER A 122 27.25 3.91 -25.36
C SER A 122 27.37 5.12 -26.28
N HIS A 123 27.38 6.33 -25.74
CA HIS A 123 27.62 7.55 -26.51
C HIS A 123 29.04 7.60 -27.09
N TYR A 124 30.05 7.14 -26.33
CA TYR A 124 31.43 7.09 -26.81
C TYR A 124 31.72 5.85 -27.66
N ASP A 125 31.13 4.70 -27.32
CA ASP A 125 31.32 3.45 -28.04
C ASP A 125 30.03 2.62 -28.03
N ILE A 126 29.35 2.60 -29.19
CA ILE A 126 28.05 1.95 -29.35
C ILE A 126 28.11 0.44 -29.08
N ARG A 127 29.30 -0.18 -29.09
CA ARG A 127 29.47 -1.61 -28.80
C ARG A 127 29.01 -1.97 -27.39
N TRP A 128 29.01 -1.03 -26.44
CA TRP A 128 28.45 -1.24 -25.11
C TRP A 128 26.94 -1.47 -25.15
N ALA A 129 26.22 -0.66 -25.92
CA ALA A 129 24.79 -0.85 -26.15
C ALA A 129 24.53 -2.15 -26.93
N GLN A 130 25.31 -2.42 -27.98
CA GLN A 130 25.17 -3.64 -28.79
C GLN A 130 25.39 -4.92 -27.98
N ALA A 131 26.39 -4.93 -27.09
CA ALA A 131 26.66 -6.07 -26.21
C ALA A 131 25.56 -6.28 -25.16
N THR A 132 24.92 -5.20 -24.71
CA THR A 132 23.88 -5.26 -23.67
C THR A 132 22.50 -5.62 -24.24
N LEU A 133 22.10 -4.98 -25.34
CA LEU A 133 20.80 -5.17 -25.98
C LEU A 133 20.78 -6.40 -26.89
N GLY A 134 21.91 -6.73 -27.51
CA GLY A 134 22.00 -7.73 -28.58
C GLY A 134 21.23 -7.33 -29.84
N ALA A 135 21.28 -8.17 -30.87
CA ALA A 135 20.62 -7.90 -32.14
C ALA A 135 19.09 -7.75 -32.00
N HIS A 136 18.46 -8.60 -31.19
CA HIS A 136 17.01 -8.52 -30.95
C HIS A 136 16.60 -7.24 -30.21
N GLY A 137 17.34 -6.83 -29.18
CA GLY A 137 17.04 -5.60 -28.45
C GLY A 137 17.18 -4.37 -29.32
N MET A 138 18.23 -4.31 -30.16
CA MET A 138 18.42 -3.20 -31.10
C MET A 138 17.28 -3.09 -32.12
N VAL A 139 16.89 -4.21 -32.75
CA VAL A 139 15.74 -4.24 -33.68
C VAL A 139 14.45 -3.79 -32.99
N SER A 140 14.22 -4.23 -31.75
CA SER A 140 13.07 -3.80 -30.97
C SER A 140 13.09 -2.28 -30.69
N MET A 141 14.26 -1.71 -30.38
CA MET A 141 14.42 -0.26 -30.18
C MET A 141 14.19 0.51 -31.49
N GLU A 142 14.65 0.02 -32.63
CA GLU A 142 14.40 0.64 -33.93
C GLU A 142 12.93 0.59 -34.31
N GLN A 143 12.26 -0.54 -34.08
CA GLN A 143 10.82 -0.67 -34.30
C GLN A 143 10.01 0.24 -33.39
N MET A 144 10.46 0.43 -32.15
CA MET A 144 9.76 1.24 -31.17
C MET A 144 10.10 2.74 -31.27
N TYR A 145 11.28 3.12 -31.76
CA TYR A 145 11.77 4.51 -31.71
C TYR A 145 12.44 5.00 -33.00
N GLY A 146 12.53 4.22 -34.07
CA GLY A 146 13.20 4.59 -35.34
C GLY A 146 12.45 5.61 -36.21
N GLY A 147 11.11 5.61 -36.18
CA GLY A 147 10.28 6.59 -36.90
C GLY A 147 8.80 6.52 -36.52
N LYS A 148 8.08 7.66 -36.55
CA LYS A 148 6.67 7.73 -36.07
C LYS A 148 5.71 6.80 -36.83
N GLU A 149 5.84 6.69 -38.15
CA GLU A 149 4.96 5.83 -38.97
C GLU A 149 5.29 4.34 -38.78
N GLU A 150 6.57 4.00 -38.68
CA GLU A 150 7.06 2.65 -38.46
C GLU A 150 6.72 2.14 -37.05
N GLN A 151 6.86 3.01 -36.05
CA GLN A 151 6.44 2.78 -34.66
C GLN A 151 4.94 2.49 -34.57
N LEU A 152 4.09 3.34 -35.15
CA LEU A 152 2.63 3.14 -35.14
C LEU A 152 2.20 1.87 -35.89
N SER A 153 2.88 1.54 -36.99
CA SER A 153 2.65 0.32 -37.77
C SER A 153 3.03 -0.93 -36.98
N HIS A 154 4.25 -0.96 -36.41
CA HIS A 154 4.76 -2.08 -35.61
C HIS A 154 3.94 -2.32 -34.34
N LEU A 155 3.64 -1.25 -33.60
CA LEU A 155 2.86 -1.34 -32.38
C LEU A 155 1.42 -1.85 -32.62
N ARG A 156 0.83 -1.52 -33.78
CA ARG A 156 -0.47 -2.07 -34.20
C ARG A 156 -0.38 -3.52 -34.64
N SER A 157 0.69 -3.94 -35.32
CA SER A 157 0.82 -5.33 -35.77
C SER A 157 1.13 -6.29 -34.61
N GLU A 158 1.92 -5.85 -33.62
CA GLU A 158 2.34 -6.69 -32.49
C GLU A 158 1.27 -6.79 -31.38
N TYR A 159 0.65 -5.66 -31.01
CA TYR A 159 -0.31 -5.62 -29.89
C TYR A 159 -1.77 -5.47 -30.32
N GLY A 160 -2.05 -5.25 -31.61
CA GLY A 160 -3.40 -5.13 -32.17
C GLY A 160 -4.16 -3.85 -31.82
N SER A 161 -4.01 -3.33 -30.59
CA SER A 161 -4.65 -2.10 -30.11
C SER A 161 -3.80 -1.35 -29.10
N ASN A 162 -4.03 -0.03 -29.01
CA ASN A 162 -3.37 0.83 -28.00
C ASN A 162 -3.65 0.36 -26.56
N PHE A 163 -4.82 -0.23 -26.30
CA PHE A 163 -5.17 -0.74 -24.97
C PHE A 163 -4.35 -1.97 -24.57
N MET A 164 -4.12 -2.89 -25.51
CA MET A 164 -3.32 -4.09 -25.24
C MET A 164 -1.85 -3.74 -25.00
N MET A 165 -1.31 -2.77 -25.74
CA MET A 165 0.02 -2.22 -25.49
C MET A 165 0.11 -1.56 -24.10
N PHE A 166 -0.88 -0.76 -23.71
CA PHE A 166 -0.96 -0.21 -22.35
C PHE A 166 -0.95 -1.31 -21.29
N CYS A 167 -1.77 -2.35 -21.44
CA CYS A 167 -1.78 -3.49 -20.52
C CYS A 167 -0.44 -4.22 -20.47
N PHE A 168 0.23 -4.38 -21.62
CA PHE A 168 1.55 -4.98 -21.70
C PHE A 168 2.59 -4.17 -20.91
N TYR A 169 2.64 -2.85 -21.07
CA TYR A 169 3.56 -2.00 -20.32
C TYR A 169 3.28 -1.99 -18.82
N ILE A 170 2.00 -1.98 -18.41
CA ILE A 170 1.63 -2.11 -17.00
C ILE A 170 2.11 -3.45 -16.45
N TYR A 171 1.82 -4.55 -17.15
CA TYR A 171 2.25 -5.89 -16.74
C TYR A 171 3.78 -5.96 -16.63
N HIS A 172 4.52 -5.42 -17.59
CA HIS A 172 5.98 -5.47 -17.61
C HIS A 172 6.59 -4.71 -16.43
N ASN A 173 6.21 -3.44 -16.22
CA ASN A 173 6.75 -2.62 -15.12
C ASN A 173 6.33 -3.16 -13.74
N VAL A 174 5.06 -3.53 -13.56
CA VAL A 174 4.56 -4.08 -12.29
C VAL A 174 5.23 -5.42 -11.98
N SER A 175 5.52 -6.24 -12.99
CA SER A 175 6.26 -7.50 -12.79
C SER A 175 7.67 -7.24 -12.25
N ILE A 176 8.38 -6.24 -12.78
CA ILE A 176 9.69 -5.84 -12.28
C ILE A 176 9.59 -5.32 -10.84
N ASP A 177 8.57 -4.51 -10.52
CA ASP A 177 8.33 -4.02 -9.16
C ASP A 177 8.15 -5.17 -8.16
N PHE A 178 7.35 -6.18 -8.53
CA PHE A 178 7.17 -7.38 -7.71
C PHE A 178 8.46 -8.20 -7.58
N GLN A 179 9.28 -8.29 -8.63
CA GLN A 179 10.58 -8.96 -8.57
C GLN A 179 11.56 -8.21 -7.64
N ILE A 180 11.61 -6.88 -7.70
CA ILE A 180 12.42 -6.04 -6.83
C ILE A 180 11.97 -6.21 -5.37
N PHE A 181 10.66 -6.20 -5.11
CA PHE A 181 10.09 -6.38 -3.78
C PHE A 181 10.36 -7.79 -3.23
N ALA A 182 10.06 -8.84 -3.99
CA ALA A 182 10.28 -10.23 -3.59
C ALA A 182 11.78 -10.54 -3.42
N GLY A 183 12.64 -9.97 -4.29
CA GLY A 183 14.09 -10.06 -4.17
C GLY A 183 14.63 -9.43 -2.88
N GLY A 184 13.86 -8.54 -2.25
CA GLY A 184 14.16 -7.97 -0.94
C GLY A 184 14.18 -9.01 0.18
N MET A 185 13.43 -10.11 0.04
CA MET A 185 13.43 -11.21 1.02
C MET A 185 14.81 -11.87 1.17
N ALA A 186 15.64 -11.83 0.13
CA ALA A 186 17.04 -12.27 0.18
C ALA A 186 17.97 -11.18 0.75
N ALA A 187 17.59 -10.60 1.90
CA ALA A 187 18.32 -9.52 2.58
C ALA A 187 18.64 -8.30 1.68
N GLY A 188 17.78 -8.00 0.70
CA GLY A 188 17.97 -6.90 -0.25
C GLY A 188 18.88 -7.20 -1.45
N VAL A 189 19.55 -8.36 -1.51
CA VAL A 189 20.46 -8.70 -2.62
C VAL A 189 19.71 -8.78 -3.95
N GLY A 190 18.52 -9.40 -3.95
CA GLY A 190 17.69 -9.48 -5.16
C GLY A 190 17.22 -8.11 -5.64
N THR A 191 16.81 -7.24 -4.71
CA THR A 191 16.44 -5.84 -5.02
C THR A 191 17.58 -5.11 -5.73
N LEU A 192 18.80 -5.19 -5.17
CA LEU A 192 19.97 -4.53 -5.74
C LEU A 192 20.32 -5.07 -7.13
N PHE A 193 20.23 -6.40 -7.32
CA PHE A 193 20.47 -7.05 -8.60
C PHE A 193 19.51 -6.54 -9.69
N PHE A 194 18.20 -6.55 -9.42
CA PHE A 194 17.20 -6.09 -10.38
C PHE A 194 17.33 -4.60 -10.69
N LEU A 195 17.59 -3.75 -9.69
CA LEU A 195 17.81 -2.31 -9.90
C LEU A 195 19.04 -2.05 -10.77
N PHE A 196 20.16 -2.71 -10.48
CA PHE A 196 21.40 -2.56 -11.23
C PHE A 196 21.23 -3.00 -12.69
N PHE A 197 20.63 -4.17 -12.92
CA PHE A 197 20.42 -4.70 -14.27
C PHE A 197 19.44 -3.83 -15.07
N ASN A 198 18.35 -3.37 -14.46
CA ASN A 198 17.42 -2.43 -15.11
C ASN A 198 18.12 -1.11 -15.44
N GLY A 199 18.94 -0.58 -14.54
CA GLY A 199 19.74 0.61 -14.78
C GLY A 199 20.65 0.45 -16.01
N ILE A 200 21.42 -0.64 -16.08
CA ILE A 200 22.27 -0.95 -17.24
C ILE A 200 21.43 -1.06 -18.53
N TYR A 201 20.37 -1.85 -18.52
CA TYR A 201 19.58 -2.12 -19.72
C TYR A 201 18.92 -0.85 -20.27
N LEU A 202 18.29 -0.06 -19.39
CA LEU A 202 17.67 1.22 -19.78
C LEU A 202 18.71 2.26 -20.21
N GLY A 203 19.88 2.28 -19.57
CA GLY A 203 20.99 3.14 -19.99
C GLY A 203 21.52 2.78 -21.38
N ALA A 204 21.62 1.48 -21.70
CA ALA A 204 21.99 1.00 -23.02
C ALA A 204 20.93 1.34 -24.08
N ALA A 205 19.64 1.15 -23.74
CA ALA A 205 18.52 1.52 -24.60
C ALA A 205 18.53 3.03 -24.91
N ALA A 206 18.65 3.87 -23.88
CA ALA A 206 18.75 5.32 -24.03
C ALA A 206 19.97 5.69 -24.90
N GLY A 207 21.14 5.12 -24.61
CA GLY A 207 22.35 5.35 -25.41
C GLY A 207 22.20 4.96 -26.88
N TYR A 208 21.60 3.79 -27.14
CA TYR A 208 21.35 3.30 -28.49
C TYR A 208 20.37 4.18 -29.26
N VAL A 209 19.23 4.52 -28.65
CA VAL A 209 18.20 5.34 -29.30
C VAL A 209 18.71 6.75 -29.59
N ASN A 210 19.52 7.33 -28.70
CA ASN A 210 20.16 8.62 -28.95
C ASN A 210 21.17 8.59 -30.12
N HIS A 211 21.70 7.41 -30.45
CA HIS A 211 22.68 7.24 -31.53
C HIS A 211 22.02 6.88 -32.88
N ALA A 212 21.06 5.95 -32.86
CA ALA A 212 20.57 5.26 -34.05
C ALA A 212 19.06 5.44 -34.33
N CYS A 213 18.31 6.06 -33.42
CA CYS A 213 16.85 6.20 -33.52
C CYS A 213 16.41 7.66 -33.29
N ASN A 214 15.11 7.89 -33.10
CA ASN A 214 14.56 9.20 -32.78
C ASN A 214 14.54 9.44 -31.24
N PRO A 215 15.40 10.32 -30.71
CA PRO A 215 15.49 10.55 -29.26
C PRO A 215 14.20 11.16 -28.69
N ASP A 216 13.51 12.01 -29.44
CA ASP A 216 12.30 12.69 -28.97
C ASP A 216 11.18 11.69 -28.69
N SER A 217 11.08 10.62 -29.50
CA SER A 217 10.10 9.56 -29.27
C SER A 217 10.35 8.83 -27.96
N PHE A 218 11.61 8.54 -27.64
CA PHE A 218 12.01 7.86 -26.41
C PHE A 218 11.76 8.71 -25.16
N TRP A 219 12.25 9.96 -25.14
CA TRP A 219 12.13 10.83 -23.97
C TRP A 219 10.71 11.37 -23.74
N SER A 220 9.84 11.35 -24.75
CA SER A 220 8.42 11.64 -24.56
C SER A 220 7.64 10.47 -23.95
N PHE A 221 8.20 9.26 -24.03
CA PHE A 221 7.56 8.03 -23.60
C PHE A 221 8.01 7.58 -22.20
N VAL A 222 9.30 7.74 -21.89
CA VAL A 222 9.95 7.34 -20.61
C VAL A 222 9.88 8.47 -19.59
#